data_AF-A0A7X0FMB0-F1
#
_entry.id   AF-A0A7X0FMB0-F1
#
_cell.length_a   1.000
_cell.length_b   1.000
_cell.length_c   1.000
_cell.angle_alpha   90.00
_cell.angle_beta   90.00
_cell.angle_gamma   90.00
#
_symmetry.space_group_name_H-M   'P 1'
#
loop_
_entity.id
_entity.type
_entity.pdbx_description
1 polymer ?
#
loop_
_entity_poly.entity_id
_entity_poly.type
_entity_poly.pdbx_seq_one_letter_code
_entity_poly.pdbx_strand_id
1 'polypeptide(L)'
;MLDDVLGRIGLHQTGAPLDPASVAPHLDRWLKDQQVPEEDVGFLVMIVGGFIVQYLLRVAGAEALVAEGFPAIRLPVADVVAREFDPYAAAAGLVRGDRELAAFLSKAGS
;
A
#
# COMPACT_ATOMS: atom_id res chain seq x y z
N MET A 1 -8.33 11.05 6.03
CA MET A 1 -8.26 9.58 5.89
C MET A 1 -7.62 9.28 4.51
N LEU A 2 -7.20 8.04 4.19
CA LEU A 2 -6.41 7.75 2.97
C LEU A 2 -7.08 8.26 1.68
N ASP A 3 -8.39 8.12 1.59
CA ASP A 3 -9.29 8.67 0.58
C ASP A 3 -9.16 10.19 0.40
N ASP A 4 -9.06 10.97 1.47
CA ASP A 4 -8.84 12.42 1.38
C ASP A 4 -7.49 12.74 0.73
N VAL A 5 -6.45 11.99 1.09
CA VAL A 5 -5.10 12.21 0.56
C VAL A 5 -5.07 11.85 -0.92
N LEU A 6 -5.59 10.68 -1.29
CA LEU A 6 -5.72 10.25 -2.68
C LEU A 6 -6.58 11.23 -3.50
N GLY A 7 -7.60 11.83 -2.87
CA GLY A 7 -8.43 12.86 -3.47
C GLY A 7 -7.68 14.15 -3.78
N ARG A 8 -6.85 14.63 -2.83
CA ARG A 8 -6.04 15.84 -3.02
C ARG A 8 -5.00 15.70 -4.13
N ILE A 9 -4.48 14.50 -4.35
CA ILE A 9 -3.55 14.22 -5.45
C ILE A 9 -4.26 13.79 -6.75
N GLY A 10 -5.59 13.87 -6.80
CA GLY A 10 -6.38 13.63 -8.02
C GLY A 10 -6.49 12.16 -8.44
N LEU A 11 -6.16 11.22 -7.54
CA LEU A 11 -6.24 9.78 -7.80
C LEU A 11 -7.55 9.14 -7.35
N HIS A 12 -8.39 9.89 -6.63
CA HIS A 12 -9.66 9.43 -6.12
C HIS A 12 -10.66 10.60 -6.02
N GLN A 13 -11.95 10.32 -5.98
CA GLN A 13 -12.96 11.33 -5.69
C GLN A 13 -13.28 11.32 -4.20
N THR A 14 -12.94 12.39 -3.48
CA THR A 14 -13.24 12.51 -2.05
C THR A 14 -14.73 12.27 -1.76
N GLY A 15 -15.02 11.40 -0.78
CA GLY A 15 -16.38 11.01 -0.41
C GLY A 15 -16.96 9.84 -1.22
N ALA A 16 -16.30 9.40 -2.30
CA ALA A 16 -16.66 8.17 -2.98
C ALA A 16 -16.05 6.94 -2.27
N PRO A 17 -16.66 5.74 -2.37
CA PRO A 17 -16.01 4.53 -1.88
C PRO A 17 -14.67 4.30 -2.58
N LEU A 18 -13.61 4.08 -1.81
CA LEU A 18 -12.30 3.73 -2.35
C LEU A 18 -12.31 2.29 -2.88
N ASP A 19 -12.02 2.13 -4.17
CA ASP A 19 -11.68 0.86 -4.81
C ASP A 19 -10.15 0.78 -5.04
N PRO A 20 -9.40 0.06 -4.18
CA PRO A 20 -7.95 -0.05 -4.32
C PRO A 20 -7.52 -0.70 -5.63
N ALA A 21 -8.31 -1.61 -6.20
CA ALA A 21 -7.93 -2.29 -7.44
C ALA A 21 -7.87 -1.31 -8.61
N SER A 22 -8.86 -0.43 -8.71
CA SER A 22 -8.90 0.62 -9.73
C SER A 22 -7.85 1.72 -9.49
N VAL A 23 -7.54 2.07 -8.24
CA VAL A 23 -6.58 3.14 -7.92
C VAL A 23 -5.11 2.70 -8.06
N ALA A 24 -4.80 1.42 -7.81
CA ALA A 24 -3.44 0.90 -7.82
C ALA A 24 -2.59 1.28 -9.05
N PRO A 25 -3.05 1.12 -10.31
CA PRO A 25 -2.24 1.48 -11.48
C PRO A 25 -1.98 2.99 -11.57
N HIS A 26 -2.91 3.83 -11.10
CA HIS A 26 -2.74 5.28 -11.11
C HIS A 26 -1.76 5.73 -10.03
N LEU A 27 -1.83 5.11 -8.84
CA LEU A 27 -0.89 5.39 -7.76
C LEU A 27 0.54 4.92 -8.10
N ASP A 28 0.70 3.75 -8.72
CA ASP A 28 2.02 3.27 -9.19
C ASP A 28 2.67 4.27 -10.14
N ARG A 29 1.92 4.75 -11.14
CA ARG A 29 2.42 5.76 -12.08
C ARG A 29 2.77 7.06 -11.35
N TRP A 30 1.85 7.56 -10.52
CA TRP A 30 2.07 8.80 -9.78
C TRP A 30 3.34 8.74 -8.93
N LEU A 31 3.59 7.62 -8.23
CA LEU A 31 4.79 7.42 -7.39
C LEU A 31 6.10 7.49 -8.17
N LYS A 32 6.11 6.93 -9.39
CA LYS A 32 7.28 6.95 -10.29
C LYS A 32 7.59 8.35 -10.80
N ASP A 33 6.56 9.17 -10.97
CA ASP A 33 6.70 10.55 -11.44
C ASP A 33 7.13 11.54 -10.34
N GLN A 34 7.11 11.13 -9.06
CA GLN A 34 7.45 12.03 -7.95
C GLN A 34 8.96 12.25 -7.78
N GLN A 35 9.37 13.49 -7.55
CA GLN A 35 10.64 13.81 -6.91
C GLN A 35 10.35 14.09 -5.44
N VAL A 36 10.70 13.15 -4.57
CA VAL A 36 10.36 13.19 -3.15
C VAL A 36 11.62 13.57 -2.37
N PRO A 37 11.66 14.73 -1.71
CA PRO A 37 12.78 15.08 -0.85
C PRO A 37 12.76 14.21 0.43
N GLU A 38 13.91 14.03 1.08
CA GLU A 38 14.05 13.06 2.18
C GLU A 38 13.11 13.40 3.36
N GLU A 39 12.86 14.69 3.62
CA GLU A 39 11.93 15.14 4.66
C GLU A 39 10.48 14.66 4.44
N ASP A 40 10.09 14.41 3.19
CA ASP A 40 8.73 13.99 2.82
C ASP A 40 8.58 12.47 2.69
N VAL A 41 9.69 11.71 2.74
CA VAL A 41 9.67 10.25 2.61
C VAL A 41 8.77 9.61 3.67
N GLY A 42 8.86 10.07 4.92
CA GLY A 42 8.04 9.55 6.01
C GLY A 42 6.53 9.70 5.73
N PHE A 43 6.13 10.86 5.20
CA PHE A 43 4.75 11.12 4.82
C PHE A 43 4.30 10.20 3.67
N LEU A 44 5.15 10.05 2.65
CA LEU A 44 4.85 9.18 1.52
C LEU A 44 4.74 7.70 1.92
N VAL A 45 5.59 7.23 2.83
CA VAL A 45 5.52 5.88 3.41
C VAL A 45 4.19 5.65 4.11
N MET A 46 3.64 6.63 4.82
CA MET A 46 2.33 6.51 5.46
C MET A 46 1.19 6.35 4.44
N ILE A 47 1.24 7.10 3.34
CA ILE A 47 0.24 7.00 2.26
C ILE A 47 0.32 5.62 1.59
N VAL A 48 1.52 5.24 1.17
CA VAL A 48 1.75 3.99 0.45
C VAL A 48 1.48 2.78 1.34
N GLY A 49 1.92 2.79 2.59
CA GLY A 49 1.64 1.73 3.56
C GLY A 49 0.15 1.59 3.84
N GLY A 50 -0.56 2.70 4.06
CA GLY A 50 -2.01 2.69 4.22
C GLY A 50 -2.73 2.15 2.98
N PHE A 51 -2.27 2.51 1.78
CA PHE A 51 -2.81 1.97 0.54
C PHE A 51 -2.56 0.48 0.37
N ILE A 52 -1.34 0.01 0.64
CA ILE A 52 -0.98 -1.42 0.61
C ILE A 52 -1.89 -2.21 1.53
N VAL A 53 -2.10 -1.75 2.77
CA VAL A 53 -3.04 -2.38 3.70
C VAL A 53 -4.44 -2.49 3.10
N GLN A 54 -5.01 -1.38 2.62
CA GLN A 54 -6.37 -1.40 2.05
C GLN A 54 -6.48 -2.32 0.84
N TYR A 55 -5.46 -2.33 -0.03
CA TYR A 55 -5.43 -3.21 -1.18
C TYR A 55 -5.40 -4.67 -0.76
N LEU A 56 -4.49 -5.06 0.13
CA LEU A 56 -4.32 -6.45 0.52
C LEU A 56 -5.57 -7.01 1.24
N LEU A 57 -6.18 -6.21 2.12
CA LEU A 57 -7.41 -6.61 2.81
C LEU A 57 -8.60 -6.76 1.86
N ARG A 58 -8.77 -5.84 0.90
CA ARG A 58 -9.98 -5.80 0.05
C ARG A 58 -9.86 -6.60 -1.24
N VAL A 59 -8.63 -6.81 -1.73
CA VAL A 59 -8.36 -7.40 -3.05
C VAL A 59 -7.67 -8.75 -2.92
N ALA A 60 -6.71 -8.88 -1.99
CA ALA A 60 -5.88 -10.09 -1.87
C ALA A 60 -6.33 -11.04 -0.74
N GLY A 61 -7.46 -10.76 -0.08
CA GLY A 61 -7.99 -11.61 1.00
C GLY A 61 -7.08 -11.67 2.24
N ALA A 62 -6.25 -10.64 2.45
CA ALA A 62 -5.36 -10.58 3.61
C ALA A 62 -6.12 -10.29 4.90
N GLU A 63 -5.46 -10.54 6.03
CA GLU A 63 -5.93 -10.19 7.37
C GLU A 63 -5.00 -9.15 8.01
N ALA A 64 -5.57 -8.17 8.70
CA ALA A 64 -4.82 -7.24 9.53
C ALA A 64 -4.76 -7.76 10.96
N LEU A 65 -3.57 -7.74 11.54
CA LEU A 65 -3.33 -8.12 12.92
C LEU A 65 -2.33 -7.17 13.59
N VAL A 66 -2.17 -7.33 14.89
CA VAL A 66 -1.11 -6.68 15.67
C VAL A 66 -0.16 -7.77 16.14
N ALA A 67 1.09 -7.73 15.69
CA ALA A 67 2.16 -8.64 16.08
C ALA A 67 3.20 -7.86 16.89
N GLU A 68 3.49 -8.31 18.11
CA GLU A 68 4.48 -7.67 19.00
C GLU A 68 4.24 -6.16 19.24
N GLY A 69 2.99 -5.72 19.15
CA GLY A 69 2.60 -4.31 19.29
C GLY A 69 2.67 -3.48 18.00
N PHE A 70 3.01 -4.10 16.87
CA PHE A 70 3.11 -3.44 15.56
C PHE A 70 2.01 -3.90 14.59
N PRO A 71 1.53 -3.02 13.68
CA PRO A 71 0.64 -3.42 12.60
C PRO A 71 1.31 -4.45 11.70
N ALA A 72 0.62 -5.57 11.46
CA ALA A 72 1.08 -6.61 10.54
C ALA A 72 -0.06 -7.04 9.62
N ILE A 73 0.32 -7.50 8.43
CA ILE A 73 -0.59 -8.11 7.46
C ILE A 73 -0.21 -9.56 7.31
N ARG A 74 -1.21 -10.44 7.39
CA ARG A 74 -1.11 -11.86 7.06
C ARG A 74 -1.73 -12.09 5.70
N LEU A 75 -0.94 -12.57 4.74
CA LEU A 75 -1.42 -13.02 3.44
C LEU A 75 -1.41 -14.54 3.34
N PRO A 76 -2.50 -15.16 2.87
CA PRO A 76 -2.48 -16.56 2.47
C PRO A 76 -1.63 -16.70 1.19
N VAL A 77 -0.62 -17.58 1.21
CA VAL A 77 0.26 -17.87 0.05
C VAL A 77 -0.02 -19.28 -0.49
N ALA A 78 -0.49 -20.19 0.36
CA ALA A 78 -1.04 -21.50 -0.01
C ALA A 78 -2.05 -21.93 1.07
N ASP A 79 -2.83 -23.00 0.82
CA ASP A 79 -3.92 -23.50 1.70
C ASP A 79 -3.54 -23.67 3.18
N VAL A 80 -2.24 -23.74 3.51
CA VAL A 80 -1.73 -23.90 4.88
C VAL A 80 -0.57 -22.96 5.23
N VAL A 81 -0.14 -22.10 4.31
CA VAL A 81 1.03 -21.22 4.49
C VAL A 81 0.59 -19.78 4.36
N ALA A 82 0.85 -19.00 5.41
CA ALA A 82 0.63 -17.57 5.41
C ALA A 82 1.95 -16.82 5.60
N ARG A 83 2.08 -15.68 4.92
CA ARG A 83 3.20 -14.75 5.07
C ARG A 83 2.74 -13.56 5.90
N GLU A 84 3.50 -13.26 6.94
CA GLU A 84 3.29 -12.07 7.77
C GLU A 84 4.37 -11.03 7.52
N PHE A 85 3.98 -9.76 7.46
CA PHE A 85 4.93 -8.64 7.36
C PHE A 85 4.32 -7.32 7.83
N ASP A 86 5.21 -6.38 8.16
CA ASP A 86 4.86 -4.98 8.42
C ASP A 86 4.66 -4.23 7.08
N PRO A 87 3.44 -3.75 6.78
CA PRO A 87 3.14 -3.06 5.53
C PRO A 87 3.84 -1.70 5.41
N TYR A 88 4.16 -1.02 6.51
CA TYR A 88 4.85 0.26 6.52
C TYR A 88 6.36 0.10 6.34
N ALA A 89 6.95 -0.98 6.89
CA ALA A 89 8.32 -1.35 6.58
C ALA A 89 8.47 -1.71 5.08
N ALA A 90 7.52 -2.46 4.52
CA ALA A 90 7.49 -2.77 3.10
C ALA A 90 7.34 -1.50 2.23
N ALA A 91 6.44 -0.59 2.63
CA ALA A 91 6.27 0.70 1.97
C ALA A 91 7.55 1.56 2.02
N ALA A 92 8.27 1.56 3.14
CA ALA A 92 9.54 2.26 3.27
C ALA A 92 10.60 1.75 2.27
N GLY A 93 10.70 0.44 2.10
CA GLY A 93 11.58 -0.17 1.09
C GLY A 93 11.18 0.21 -0.34
N LEU A 94 9.88 0.18 -0.64
CA LEU A 94 9.34 0.56 -1.95
C LEU A 94 9.59 2.03 -2.29
N VAL A 95 9.28 2.95 -1.36
CA VAL A 95 9.40 4.40 -1.57
C VAL A 95 10.85 4.83 -1.77
N ARG A 96 11.78 4.20 -1.05
CA ARG A 96 13.23 4.46 -1.17
C ARG A 96 13.89 3.73 -2.34
N GLY A 97 13.27 2.69 -2.86
CA GLY A 97 13.73 1.96 -4.05
C GLY A 97 13.14 2.49 -5.35
N ASP A 98 12.86 1.59 -6.28
CA ASP A 98 12.36 1.91 -7.63
C ASP A 98 10.86 2.26 -7.68
N ARG A 99 10.18 2.27 -6.53
CA ARG A 99 8.76 2.63 -6.38
C ARG A 99 7.80 1.82 -7.26
N GLU A 100 8.12 0.56 -7.51
CA GLU A 100 7.31 -0.37 -8.29
C GLU A 100 6.16 -0.97 -7.46
N LEU A 101 5.13 -0.17 -7.20
CA LEU A 101 3.95 -0.62 -6.46
C LEU A 101 3.20 -1.74 -7.18
N ALA A 102 3.03 -1.65 -8.50
CA ALA A 102 2.37 -2.71 -9.26
C ALA A 102 3.12 -4.05 -9.17
N ALA A 103 4.46 -4.03 -9.22
CA ALA A 103 5.28 -5.22 -9.08
C ALA A 103 5.22 -5.78 -7.65
N PHE A 104 5.15 -4.92 -6.64
CA PHE A 104 4.96 -5.33 -5.26
C PHE A 104 3.60 -6.01 -5.05
N LEU A 105 2.50 -5.38 -5.49
CA LEU A 105 1.14 -5.89 -5.27
C LEU A 105 0.88 -7.21 -6.01
N SER A 106 1.41 -7.35 -7.23
CA SER A 106 1.29 -8.60 -8.00
C SER A 106 2.00 -9.78 -7.35
N LYS A 107 3.16 -9.56 -6.72
CA LYS A 107 3.89 -10.59 -5.95
C LYS A 107 3.29 -10.86 -4.57
N ALA A 108 2.59 -9.88 -4.00
CA ALA A 108 1.95 -10.04 -2.71
C ALA A 108 0.67 -10.87 -2.84
N GLY A 109 -0.13 -10.64 -3.88
CA GLY A 109 -1.38 -11.36 -4.12
C GLY A 109 -1.27 -12.70 -4.86
N SER A 110 -0.06 -13.16 -5.17
CA SER A 110 0.25 -14.44 -5.84
C SER A 110 0.87 -15.44 -4.88
#